data_AF-A0A642UTB9-F1
#
_entry.id   AF-A0A642UTB9-F1
#
_cell.length_a   1.000
_cell.length_b   1.000
_cell.length_c   1.000
_cell.angle_alpha   90.00
_cell.angle_beta   90.00
_cell.angle_gamma   90.00
#
_symmetry.space_group_name_H-M   'P 1'
#
loop_
_entity.id
_entity.type
_entity.pdbx_description
1 polymer ?
#
loop_
_entity_poly.entity_id
_entity_poly.type
_entity_poly.pdbx_seq_one_letter_code
_entity_poly.pdbx_strand_id
1 'polypeptide(L)'
;MLLLLLLVLVALADASSNIVHLADNRLVSVSDTSYRLLSSPPAGSRVVVSHGGGGIVLAFHPQPRDHTSEKKRDASCPEELQVSKYGNNSDTWETIVSSSLIPFNSTVWDQTADSVYLFGGVDCSGHYSSQLYAFNVTASEFYMPQNTNPPTELVHGSAVRLENSAAEALLVGGKAPDGWIGMNQVAVFASDTWSFKSVANSSNVDARANPRLLHLSDDRLLIFGGSVAGRDPKPYLVELDMASWSWKEVPLQLQDTPLGATVIGDKLIVVSADSDRNRKRSWFLRRRSQGGGSDLSFHSFDTKSWKSLDLDISQSSGDGDNNQNQNQDSDNNNNNNGNDNNNNNNNNDNDNSNNDNNDDRNNDSNDSKSKTVTDDHTSATTPHTTTTGSTTTSSASRTASASSSATSLSSSSSMSTGEIAALSTVLPVSVISAVAAAVFFLRRSRKQKGAEKRTLTLSPMSFDHADGTAAETASIDSWNAKRELYEKHSSNPNRLSFPASISSAATVTRRKVSQQQPLDDDCKTIYNNDNDNNNNDDDDLFTNRDVQVLVSSVRRSKLVVTNPDTNTNSDDENDSN
;
A
#
# COMPACT_ATOMS: atom_id res chain seq x y z
N MET A 1 19.91 30.15 -28.30
CA MET A 1 20.11 30.25 -26.84
C MET A 1 18.84 30.64 -26.09
N LEU A 2 18.15 31.75 -26.41
CA LEU A 2 16.95 32.17 -25.64
C LEU A 2 15.81 31.14 -25.60
N LEU A 3 15.53 30.46 -26.72
CA LEU A 3 14.50 29.41 -26.79
C LEU A 3 14.89 28.13 -26.01
N LEU A 4 16.20 27.84 -25.92
CA LEU A 4 16.74 26.73 -25.14
C LEU A 4 16.74 27.06 -23.65
N LEU A 5 16.98 28.33 -23.29
CA LEU A 5 16.86 28.82 -21.92
C LEU A 5 15.39 28.81 -21.45
N LEU A 6 14.44 29.17 -22.33
CA LEU A 6 13.00 29.13 -22.00
C LEU A 6 12.48 27.69 -21.85
N LEU A 7 12.95 26.75 -22.68
CA LEU A 7 12.62 25.33 -22.54
C LEU A 7 13.24 24.69 -21.28
N VAL A 8 14.44 25.12 -20.89
CA VAL A 8 15.07 24.70 -19.61
C VAL A 8 14.37 25.33 -18.41
N LEU A 9 13.89 26.57 -18.51
CA LEU A 9 13.12 27.25 -17.44
C LEU A 9 11.70 26.67 -17.26
N VAL A 10 11.03 26.23 -18.33
CA VAL A 10 9.73 25.53 -18.23
C VAL A 10 9.89 24.08 -17.78
N ALA A 11 11.04 23.45 -18.04
CA ALA A 11 11.36 22.10 -17.55
C ALA A 11 11.92 22.08 -16.11
N LEU A 12 12.29 23.23 -15.54
CA LEU A 12 12.53 23.41 -14.09
C LEU A 12 11.20 23.58 -13.30
N ALA A 13 10.09 23.09 -13.87
CA ALA A 13 8.80 23.00 -13.21
C ALA A 13 8.93 22.28 -11.86
N ASP A 14 8.52 22.99 -10.79
CA ASP A 14 8.27 22.51 -9.42
C ASP A 14 8.96 21.19 -9.06
N ALA A 15 10.29 21.22 -8.96
CA ALA A 15 11.09 20.11 -8.46
C ALA A 15 10.75 19.73 -6.99
N SER A 16 9.82 20.43 -6.34
CA SER A 16 9.34 20.21 -4.99
C SER A 16 7.88 19.72 -4.91
N SER A 17 7.24 19.33 -6.01
CA SER A 17 5.90 18.77 -5.93
C SER A 17 5.91 17.32 -5.41
N ASN A 18 5.10 17.05 -4.39
CA ASN A 18 4.88 15.72 -3.85
C ASN A 18 3.55 15.17 -4.32
N ILE A 19 3.47 13.85 -4.52
CA ILE A 19 2.22 13.19 -4.90
C ILE A 19 1.62 12.52 -3.67
N VAL A 20 0.37 12.86 -3.37
CA VAL A 20 -0.37 12.40 -2.21
C VAL A 20 -1.50 11.48 -2.66
N HIS A 21 -1.44 10.21 -2.27
CA HIS A 21 -2.54 9.26 -2.46
C HIS A 21 -3.55 9.39 -1.33
N LEU A 22 -4.74 9.87 -1.64
CA LEU A 22 -5.83 10.09 -0.70
C LEU A 22 -6.56 8.79 -0.37
N ALA A 23 -7.21 8.73 0.80
CA ALA A 23 -7.90 7.55 1.31
C ALA A 23 -9.10 7.14 0.44
N ASP A 24 -9.66 8.08 -0.31
CA ASP A 24 -10.76 7.88 -1.26
C ASP A 24 -10.27 7.58 -2.69
N ASN A 25 -9.01 7.14 -2.82
CA ASN A 25 -8.40 6.78 -4.10
C ASN A 25 -8.26 7.93 -5.10
N ARG A 26 -8.20 9.18 -4.64
CA ARG A 26 -7.75 10.33 -5.46
C ARG A 26 -6.23 10.53 -5.33
N LEU A 27 -5.65 11.18 -6.32
CA LEU A 27 -4.24 11.60 -6.29
C LEU A 27 -4.16 13.11 -6.43
N VAL A 28 -3.35 13.73 -5.57
CA VAL A 28 -3.11 15.17 -5.59
C VAL A 28 -1.61 15.39 -5.68
N SER A 29 -1.17 16.15 -6.68
CA SER A 29 0.17 16.75 -6.68
C SER A 29 0.10 18.04 -5.87
N VAL A 30 0.95 18.15 -4.86
CA VAL A 30 1.00 19.27 -3.91
C VAL A 30 2.40 19.87 -3.96
N SER A 31 2.50 21.17 -4.20
CA SER A 31 3.72 21.97 -4.02
C SER A 31 3.53 22.96 -2.87
N ASP A 32 4.55 23.77 -2.57
CA ASP A 32 4.49 24.76 -1.50
C ASP A 32 3.37 25.80 -1.66
N THR A 33 2.95 26.08 -2.90
CA THR A 33 2.05 27.19 -3.24
C THR A 33 0.81 26.77 -4.03
N SER A 34 0.79 25.53 -4.52
CA SER A 34 -0.27 25.07 -5.40
C SER A 34 -0.56 23.59 -5.23
N TYR A 35 -1.74 23.19 -5.71
CA TYR A 35 -2.07 21.79 -5.89
C TYR A 35 -2.74 21.56 -7.23
N ARG A 36 -2.64 20.32 -7.69
CA ARG A 36 -3.31 19.80 -8.88
C ARG A 36 -3.89 18.43 -8.57
N LEU A 37 -5.19 18.26 -8.86
CA LEU A 37 -5.81 16.94 -8.87
C LEU A 37 -5.31 16.17 -10.09
N LEU A 38 -4.85 14.94 -9.89
CA LEU A 38 -4.43 14.01 -10.93
C LEU A 38 -5.52 12.96 -11.16
N SER A 39 -5.48 12.28 -12.30
CA SER A 39 -6.38 11.16 -12.55
C SER A 39 -6.23 10.08 -11.49
N SER A 40 -7.36 9.65 -10.94
CA SER A 40 -7.41 8.59 -9.94
C SER A 40 -6.77 7.31 -10.49
N PRO A 41 -5.93 6.62 -9.68
CA PRO A 41 -5.41 5.32 -10.05
C PRO A 41 -6.55 4.28 -10.06
N PRO A 42 -6.33 3.10 -10.63
CA PRO A 42 -7.29 2.00 -10.56
C PRO A 42 -7.74 1.71 -9.11
N ALA A 43 -8.97 1.22 -8.94
CA ALA A 43 -9.52 0.99 -7.60
C ALA A 43 -8.69 -0.04 -6.81
N GLY A 44 -8.49 0.20 -5.51
CA GLY A 44 -7.70 -0.68 -4.65
C GLY A 44 -6.19 -0.58 -4.85
N SER A 45 -5.71 0.47 -5.55
CA SER A 45 -4.28 0.68 -5.78
C SER A 45 -3.51 0.98 -4.50
N ARG A 46 -2.28 0.46 -4.45
CA ARG A 46 -1.17 1.02 -3.66
C ARG A 46 -0.31 1.84 -4.59
N VAL A 47 -0.25 3.14 -4.35
CA VAL A 47 0.52 4.08 -5.17
C VAL A 47 1.89 4.29 -4.53
N VAL A 48 2.94 4.24 -5.35
CA VAL A 48 4.32 4.55 -4.96
C VAL A 48 4.93 5.49 -5.98
N VAL A 49 5.79 6.40 -5.53
CA VAL A 49 6.62 7.25 -6.39
C VAL A 49 8.03 6.66 -6.38
N SER A 50 8.49 6.13 -7.50
CA SER A 50 9.85 5.60 -7.63
C SER A 50 10.85 6.74 -7.79
N HIS A 51 11.78 6.85 -6.85
CA HIS A 51 12.77 7.92 -6.82
C HIS A 51 13.80 7.82 -7.96
N GLY A 52 14.11 6.63 -8.50
CA GLY A 52 15.19 6.51 -9.49
C GLY A 52 14.81 6.51 -10.97
N GLY A 53 13.53 6.63 -11.30
CA GLY A 53 13.07 6.78 -12.68
C GLY A 53 12.82 8.23 -13.09
N GLY A 54 13.23 9.22 -12.28
CA GLY A 54 12.78 10.60 -12.43
C GLY A 54 11.36 10.84 -11.88
N GLY A 55 11.01 10.18 -10.76
CA GLY A 55 9.71 10.37 -10.10
C GLY A 55 8.55 9.65 -10.78
N ILE A 56 8.78 8.43 -11.29
CA ILE A 56 7.72 7.65 -11.94
C ILE A 56 6.70 7.22 -10.87
N VAL A 57 5.42 7.52 -11.11
CA VAL A 57 4.33 7.08 -10.25
C VAL A 57 3.80 5.74 -10.75
N LEU A 58 3.77 4.76 -9.86
CA LEU A 58 3.28 3.41 -10.12
C LEU A 58 2.10 3.11 -9.18
N ALA A 59 1.13 2.36 -9.69
CA ALA A 59 -0.01 1.84 -8.94
C ALA A 59 0.00 0.32 -9.03
N PHE A 60 0.01 -0.35 -7.87
CA PHE A 60 -0.10 -1.79 -7.73
C PHE A 60 -1.53 -2.11 -7.30
N HIS A 61 -2.29 -2.80 -8.14
CA HIS A 61 -3.71 -3.00 -7.91
C HIS A 61 -4.18 -4.37 -8.38
N PRO A 62 -5.25 -4.92 -7.79
CA PRO A 62 -5.89 -6.10 -8.35
C PRO A 62 -6.44 -5.80 -9.75
N GLN A 63 -6.42 -6.81 -10.62
CA GLN A 63 -7.14 -6.74 -11.89
C GLN A 63 -8.64 -6.50 -11.64
N PRO A 64 -9.26 -5.52 -12.32
CA PRO A 64 -10.69 -5.30 -12.24
C PRO A 64 -11.42 -6.57 -12.68
N ARG A 65 -12.44 -6.99 -11.93
CA ARG A 65 -13.26 -8.13 -12.36
C ARG A 65 -14.04 -7.75 -13.60
N ASP A 66 -13.98 -8.61 -14.61
CA ASP A 66 -14.89 -8.51 -15.74
C ASP A 66 -16.28 -8.98 -15.31
N HIS A 67 -17.13 -8.02 -14.94
CA HIS A 67 -18.52 -8.26 -14.54
C HIS A 67 -19.38 -8.84 -15.68
N THR A 68 -18.88 -8.93 -16.91
CA THR A 68 -19.64 -9.47 -18.06
C THR A 68 -19.68 -11.00 -18.10
N SER A 69 -18.83 -11.68 -17.33
CA SER A 69 -18.91 -13.13 -17.20
C SER A 69 -19.96 -13.52 -16.15
N GLU A 70 -21.18 -13.84 -16.60
CA GLU A 70 -22.31 -14.32 -15.76
C GLU A 70 -22.03 -15.62 -14.98
N LYS A 71 -20.81 -16.19 -15.07
CA LYS A 71 -20.44 -17.39 -14.31
C LYS A 71 -20.20 -17.04 -12.84
N LYS A 72 -21.28 -17.20 -12.07
CA LYS A 72 -21.38 -17.45 -10.62
C LYS A 72 -20.30 -16.83 -9.73
N ARG A 73 -20.77 -15.76 -9.06
CA ARG A 73 -20.34 -14.96 -7.90
C ARG A 73 -19.49 -15.57 -6.76
N ASP A 74 -18.94 -16.77 -6.88
CA ASP A 74 -18.28 -17.44 -5.74
C ASP A 74 -16.76 -17.22 -5.65
N ALA A 75 -16.12 -16.58 -6.62
CA ALA A 75 -14.69 -16.24 -6.55
C ALA A 75 -14.47 -14.79 -6.08
N SER A 76 -14.34 -14.60 -4.77
CA SER A 76 -14.06 -13.31 -4.12
C SER A 76 -12.63 -12.81 -4.31
N CYS A 77 -11.85 -13.40 -5.20
CA CYS A 77 -10.44 -13.09 -5.35
C CYS A 77 -10.12 -12.48 -6.73
N PRO A 78 -9.26 -11.45 -6.82
CA PRO A 78 -8.72 -11.03 -8.10
C PRO A 78 -7.82 -12.14 -8.69
N GLU A 79 -7.74 -12.20 -10.01
CA GLU A 79 -6.93 -13.22 -10.69
C GLU A 79 -5.44 -12.85 -10.70
N GLU A 80 -5.13 -11.56 -10.88
CA GLU A 80 -3.76 -11.07 -11.04
C GLU A 80 -3.54 -9.72 -10.36
N LEU A 81 -2.33 -9.50 -9.84
CA LEU A 81 -1.83 -8.18 -9.48
C LEU A 81 -1.33 -7.48 -10.74
N GLN A 82 -1.83 -6.28 -10.98
CA GLN A 82 -1.44 -5.42 -12.08
C GLN A 82 -0.60 -4.24 -11.60
N VAL A 83 0.36 -3.84 -12.43
CA VAL A 83 1.15 -2.61 -12.25
C VAL A 83 0.76 -1.64 -13.34
N SER A 84 0.29 -0.46 -12.95
CA SER A 84 -0.02 0.64 -13.85
C SER A 84 0.92 1.81 -13.62
N LYS A 85 1.33 2.47 -14.70
CA LYS A 85 2.19 3.65 -14.71
C LYS A 85 1.38 4.89 -15.02
N TYR A 86 1.61 5.97 -14.28
CA TYR A 86 0.99 7.27 -14.55
C TYR A 86 1.76 8.04 -15.63
N GLY A 87 1.05 8.51 -16.65
CA GLY A 87 1.58 9.40 -17.67
C GLY A 87 1.36 10.86 -17.31
N ASN A 88 2.38 11.58 -16.82
CA ASN A 88 2.25 12.98 -16.39
C ASN A 88 1.70 13.92 -17.49
N ASN A 89 2.10 13.69 -18.75
CA ASN A 89 1.67 14.50 -19.89
C ASN A 89 0.24 14.19 -20.35
N SER A 90 -0.18 12.92 -20.21
CA SER A 90 -1.49 12.46 -20.66
C SER A 90 -2.53 12.49 -19.55
N ASP A 91 -2.11 12.63 -18.29
CA ASP A 91 -2.95 12.51 -17.10
C ASP A 91 -3.78 11.21 -17.15
N THR A 92 -3.12 10.09 -17.42
CA THR A 92 -3.77 8.77 -17.58
C THR A 92 -2.91 7.66 -17.01
N TRP A 93 -3.55 6.53 -16.71
CA TRP A 93 -2.91 5.32 -16.23
C TRP A 93 -2.81 4.28 -17.35
N GLU A 94 -1.65 3.67 -17.49
CA GLU A 94 -1.40 2.58 -18.44
C GLU A 94 -0.90 1.36 -17.68
N THR A 95 -1.57 0.22 -17.83
CA THR A 95 -1.11 -1.06 -17.27
C THR A 95 0.11 -1.54 -18.05
N ILE A 96 1.22 -1.77 -17.33
CA ILE A 96 2.50 -2.17 -17.91
C ILE A 96 2.81 -3.64 -17.68
N VAL A 97 2.34 -4.23 -16.57
CA VAL A 97 2.66 -5.60 -16.16
C VAL A 97 1.48 -6.22 -15.39
N SER A 98 1.32 -7.54 -15.48
CA SER A 98 0.40 -8.31 -14.65
C SER A 98 1.07 -9.60 -14.14
N SER A 99 0.72 -10.06 -12.95
CA SER A 99 1.30 -11.24 -12.31
C SER A 99 0.29 -11.92 -11.38
N SER A 100 0.11 -13.23 -11.55
CA SER A 100 -0.71 -14.08 -10.66
C SER A 100 0.06 -14.60 -9.44
N LEU A 101 1.37 -14.42 -9.39
CA LEU A 101 2.22 -14.96 -8.32
C LEU A 101 2.24 -14.10 -7.06
N ILE A 102 1.77 -12.86 -7.15
CA ILE A 102 1.96 -11.87 -6.08
C ILE A 102 0.64 -11.71 -5.32
N PRO A 103 0.65 -11.91 -4.00
CA PRO A 103 -0.52 -11.73 -3.15
C PRO A 103 -1.10 -10.31 -3.24
N PHE A 104 -2.39 -10.18 -2.99
CA PHE A 104 -3.05 -8.88 -2.93
C PHE A 104 -2.79 -8.20 -1.60
N ASN A 105 -2.99 -6.88 -1.53
CA ASN A 105 -2.82 -6.11 -0.29
C ASN A 105 -1.43 -6.19 0.34
N SER A 106 -0.40 -6.53 -0.45
CA SER A 106 0.99 -6.45 -0.03
C SER A 106 1.35 -5.01 0.38
N THR A 107 2.28 -4.91 1.31
CA THR A 107 2.92 -3.64 1.67
C THR A 107 3.86 -3.26 0.54
N VAL A 108 3.75 -2.03 0.02
CA VAL A 108 4.55 -1.57 -1.14
C VAL A 108 5.38 -0.35 -0.75
N TRP A 109 6.65 -0.31 -1.12
CA TRP A 109 7.54 0.85 -0.95
C TRP A 109 8.62 0.87 -2.03
N ASP A 110 9.19 2.05 -2.30
CA ASP A 110 10.37 2.16 -3.15
C ASP A 110 11.62 1.82 -2.33
N GLN A 111 12.51 0.98 -2.85
CA GLN A 111 13.73 0.57 -2.13
C GLN A 111 14.97 1.20 -2.74
N THR A 112 15.08 1.10 -4.06
CA THR A 112 16.21 1.63 -4.82
C THR A 112 15.71 2.53 -5.92
N ALA A 113 16.64 3.04 -6.72
CA ALA A 113 16.31 3.78 -7.91
C ALA A 113 15.37 3.01 -8.88
N ASP A 114 15.61 1.71 -9.03
CA ASP A 114 14.96 0.88 -10.05
C ASP A 114 14.04 -0.21 -9.48
N SER A 115 13.91 -0.32 -8.16
CA SER A 115 13.17 -1.41 -7.53
C SER A 115 12.12 -0.92 -6.54
N VAL A 116 10.89 -1.40 -6.73
CA VAL A 116 9.78 -1.28 -5.76
C VAL A 116 9.60 -2.64 -5.09
N TYR A 117 9.59 -2.67 -3.77
CA TYR A 117 9.48 -3.91 -3.00
C TYR A 117 8.03 -4.11 -2.54
N LEU A 118 7.62 -5.38 -2.48
CA LEU A 118 6.31 -5.82 -2.02
C LEU A 118 6.49 -6.91 -0.97
N PHE A 119 5.97 -6.70 0.24
CA PHE A 119 6.05 -7.67 1.32
C PHE A 119 4.67 -8.08 1.81
N GLY A 120 4.52 -9.39 2.02
CA GLY A 120 3.32 -10.02 2.52
C GLY A 120 2.13 -9.90 1.56
N GLY A 121 0.95 -9.65 2.11
CA GLY A 121 -0.32 -9.71 1.38
C GLY A 121 -1.05 -11.03 1.61
N VAL A 122 -2.17 -11.21 0.91
CA VAL A 122 -3.07 -12.35 1.06
C VAL A 122 -3.40 -12.96 -0.29
N ASP A 123 -3.33 -14.29 -0.36
CA ASP A 123 -3.72 -15.06 -1.53
C ASP A 123 -5.25 -15.25 -1.61
N CYS A 124 -5.71 -15.95 -2.64
CA CYS A 124 -7.13 -16.23 -2.83
C CYS A 124 -7.74 -17.21 -1.84
N SER A 125 -6.91 -17.96 -1.14
CA SER A 125 -7.33 -18.88 -0.10
C SER A 125 -7.40 -18.19 1.28
N GLY A 126 -7.03 -16.92 1.36
CA GLY A 126 -6.97 -16.17 2.61
C GLY A 126 -5.67 -16.38 3.39
N HIS A 127 -4.67 -17.08 2.84
CA HIS A 127 -3.38 -17.26 3.50
C HIS A 127 -2.53 -16.01 3.34
N TYR A 128 -1.89 -15.62 4.43
CA TYR A 128 -1.01 -14.47 4.44
C TYR A 128 0.38 -14.91 3.98
N SER A 129 1.07 -14.03 3.26
CA SER A 129 2.42 -14.29 2.78
C SER A 129 3.47 -13.66 3.70
N SER A 130 4.62 -14.31 3.82
CA SER A 130 5.87 -13.76 4.36
C SER A 130 6.92 -13.56 3.25
N GLN A 131 6.51 -13.72 1.98
CA GLN A 131 7.41 -13.56 0.84
C GLN A 131 7.67 -12.08 0.54
N LEU A 132 8.89 -11.83 0.06
CA LEU A 132 9.34 -10.55 -0.45
C LEU A 132 9.46 -10.64 -1.96
N TYR A 133 8.75 -9.77 -2.66
CA TYR A 133 8.86 -9.59 -4.10
C TYR A 133 9.45 -8.22 -4.38
N ALA A 134 10.01 -8.05 -5.57
CA ALA A 134 10.43 -6.76 -6.06
C ALA A 134 10.02 -6.61 -7.52
N PHE A 135 9.68 -5.38 -7.90
CA PHE A 135 9.36 -4.96 -9.24
C PHE A 135 10.49 -4.08 -9.77
N ASN A 136 11.17 -4.53 -10.81
CA ASN A 136 12.16 -3.73 -11.52
C ASN A 136 11.43 -2.75 -12.46
N VAL A 137 11.50 -1.46 -12.15
CA VAL A 137 10.80 -0.39 -12.87
C VAL A 137 11.30 -0.25 -14.31
N THR A 138 12.60 -0.41 -14.54
CA THR A 138 13.22 -0.26 -15.85
C THR A 138 12.96 -1.48 -16.75
N ALA A 139 13.11 -2.69 -16.21
CA ALA A 139 12.84 -3.92 -16.93
C ALA A 139 11.33 -4.22 -17.06
N SER A 140 10.50 -3.62 -16.20
CA SER A 140 9.08 -3.95 -16.05
C SER A 140 8.87 -5.44 -15.77
N GLU A 141 9.62 -5.96 -14.80
CA GLU A 141 9.62 -7.39 -14.44
C GLU A 141 9.61 -7.58 -12.93
N PHE A 142 8.93 -8.63 -12.47
CA PHE A 142 8.96 -9.06 -11.07
C PHE A 142 10.08 -10.06 -10.83
N TYR A 143 10.69 -9.99 -9.65
CA TYR A 143 11.67 -10.96 -9.16
C TYR A 143 11.54 -11.14 -7.65
N MET A 144 12.19 -12.18 -7.10
CA MET A 144 12.22 -12.45 -5.66
C MET A 144 13.63 -12.15 -5.11
N PRO A 145 13.84 -11.03 -4.42
CA PRO A 145 15.11 -10.75 -3.77
C PRO A 145 15.39 -11.72 -2.60
N GLN A 146 16.61 -11.67 -2.06
CA GLN A 146 16.91 -12.36 -0.80
C GLN A 146 16.03 -11.80 0.32
N ASN A 147 15.54 -12.69 1.18
CA ASN A 147 14.57 -12.36 2.23
C ASN A 147 14.98 -13.04 3.54
N THR A 148 16.09 -12.58 4.12
CA THR A 148 16.66 -13.20 5.32
C THR A 148 15.95 -12.68 6.59
N ASN A 149 15.55 -13.59 7.47
CA ASN A 149 14.84 -13.31 8.74
C ASN A 149 13.51 -12.54 8.61
N PRO A 150 12.62 -12.89 7.67
CA PRO A 150 11.43 -12.10 7.40
C PRO A 150 10.56 -11.92 8.65
N PRO A 151 9.84 -10.79 8.76
CA PRO A 151 8.73 -10.64 9.69
C PRO A 151 7.71 -11.77 9.52
N THR A 152 6.85 -11.93 10.51
CA THR A 152 5.68 -12.80 10.37
C THR A 152 4.85 -12.38 9.16
N GLU A 153 4.16 -13.35 8.55
CA GLU A 153 3.24 -13.10 7.46
C GLU A 153 2.14 -12.11 7.86
N LEU A 154 1.89 -11.13 6.99
CA LEU A 154 0.97 -10.04 7.30
C LEU A 154 0.32 -9.45 6.06
N VAL A 155 -0.80 -8.76 6.28
CA VAL A 155 -1.47 -7.89 5.32
C VAL A 155 -1.57 -6.49 5.87
N HIS A 156 -1.78 -5.52 4.97
CA HIS A 156 -2.10 -4.14 5.35
C HIS A 156 -1.04 -3.51 6.28
N GLY A 157 0.21 -3.93 6.18
CA GLY A 157 1.33 -3.18 6.74
C GLY A 157 1.59 -1.93 5.89
N SER A 158 2.46 -1.07 6.39
CA SER A 158 2.99 0.04 5.63
C SER A 158 4.49 0.09 5.78
N ALA A 159 5.18 0.44 4.70
CA ALA A 159 6.61 0.58 4.69
C ALA A 159 7.01 1.92 4.08
N VAL A 160 8.15 2.43 4.51
CA VAL A 160 8.72 3.69 4.05
C VAL A 160 10.22 3.56 3.96
N ARG A 161 10.81 4.11 2.90
CA ARG A 161 12.25 4.22 2.76
C ARG A 161 12.79 5.32 3.67
N LEU A 162 13.92 5.07 4.31
CA LEU A 162 14.60 6.06 5.14
C LEU A 162 15.59 6.83 4.27
N GLU A 163 15.44 8.16 4.16
CA GLU A 163 16.24 8.97 3.23
C GLU A 163 17.74 8.99 3.58
N ASN A 164 18.06 8.96 4.88
CA ASN A 164 19.43 9.04 5.39
C ASN A 164 20.23 7.73 5.28
N SER A 165 19.58 6.62 4.94
CA SER A 165 20.24 5.35 4.69
C SER A 165 19.73 4.77 3.38
N ALA A 166 20.57 4.86 2.33
CA ALA A 166 20.18 4.69 0.94
C ALA A 166 19.49 3.36 0.59
N ALA A 167 19.48 2.37 1.48
CA ALA A 167 18.85 1.06 1.32
C ALA A 167 18.14 0.56 2.59
N GLU A 168 17.69 1.44 3.48
CA GLU A 168 16.89 1.05 4.64
C GLU A 168 15.41 1.36 4.44
N ALA A 169 14.56 0.39 4.75
CA ALA A 169 13.12 0.58 4.84
C ALA A 169 12.61 0.15 6.20
N LEU A 170 11.62 0.90 6.70
CA LEU A 170 10.94 0.59 7.95
C LEU A 170 9.55 0.05 7.64
N LEU A 171 9.21 -1.12 8.18
CA LEU A 171 7.88 -1.73 8.12
C LEU A 171 7.19 -1.58 9.48
N VAL A 172 5.97 -1.04 9.45
CA VAL A 172 5.18 -0.72 10.64
C VAL A 172 3.75 -1.25 10.51
N GLY A 173 3.27 -1.88 11.58
CA GLY A 173 1.89 -2.33 11.71
C GLY A 173 1.53 -3.51 10.80
N GLY A 174 0.24 -3.64 10.52
CA GLY A 174 -0.34 -4.73 9.75
C GLY A 174 -1.11 -5.74 10.61
N LYS A 175 -1.73 -6.70 9.93
CA LYS A 175 -2.49 -7.79 10.52
C LYS A 175 -1.85 -9.11 10.12
N ALA A 176 -1.47 -9.92 11.10
CA ALA A 176 -1.02 -11.31 10.97
C ALA A 176 -2.21 -12.27 11.13
N PRO A 177 -2.05 -13.59 10.85
CA PRO A 177 -3.13 -14.57 11.06
C PRO A 177 -3.60 -14.60 12.52
N ASP A 178 -2.67 -14.48 13.46
CA ASP A 178 -2.91 -14.58 14.91
C ASP A 178 -3.25 -13.25 15.59
N GLY A 179 -3.41 -12.15 14.82
CA GLY A 179 -3.80 -10.85 15.37
C GLY A 179 -3.12 -9.65 14.71
N TRP A 180 -3.03 -8.57 15.46
CA TRP A 180 -2.43 -7.31 14.98
C TRP A 180 -0.95 -7.26 15.33
N ILE A 181 -0.13 -6.73 14.43
CA ILE A 181 1.28 -6.50 14.71
C ILE A 181 1.40 -5.38 15.76
N GLY A 182 1.92 -5.72 16.93
CA GLY A 182 2.11 -4.79 18.03
C GLY A 182 3.10 -3.66 17.68
N MET A 183 2.90 -2.48 18.28
CA MET A 183 3.78 -1.32 18.06
C MET A 183 5.02 -1.34 18.98
N ASN A 184 5.27 -2.42 19.72
CA ASN A 184 6.44 -2.57 20.59
C ASN A 184 7.72 -2.92 19.84
N GLN A 185 7.62 -3.22 18.55
CA GLN A 185 8.73 -3.55 17.68
C GLN A 185 8.44 -3.06 16.27
N VAL A 186 9.49 -2.67 15.55
CA VAL A 186 9.42 -2.34 14.12
C VAL A 186 10.47 -3.15 13.37
N ALA A 187 10.14 -3.52 12.13
CA ALA A 187 11.03 -4.28 11.27
C ALA A 187 11.78 -3.33 10.35
N VAL A 188 13.11 -3.46 10.28
CA VAL A 188 14.00 -2.67 9.44
C VAL A 188 14.59 -3.61 8.39
N PHE A 189 14.34 -3.33 7.12
CA PHE A 189 14.94 -4.04 5.99
C PHE A 189 16.17 -3.28 5.52
N ALA A 190 17.33 -3.92 5.61
CA ALA A 190 18.62 -3.34 5.22
C ALA A 190 19.52 -4.44 4.64
N SER A 191 20.23 -4.16 3.54
CA SER A 191 21.20 -5.11 2.95
C SER A 191 20.61 -6.52 2.76
N ASP A 192 19.38 -6.59 2.23
CA ASP A 192 18.64 -7.83 1.97
C ASP A 192 18.36 -8.73 3.20
N THR A 193 18.45 -8.16 4.40
CA THR A 193 18.07 -8.81 5.66
C THR A 193 17.11 -7.95 6.46
N TRP A 194 16.19 -8.61 7.14
CA TRP A 194 15.37 -7.99 8.15
C TRP A 194 16.10 -8.00 9.49
N SER A 195 16.01 -6.89 10.20
CA SER A 195 16.37 -6.75 11.59
C SER A 195 15.20 -6.12 12.33
N PHE A 196 15.21 -6.19 13.66
CA PHE A 196 14.09 -5.68 14.44
C PHE A 196 14.57 -4.75 15.55
N LYS A 197 13.81 -3.67 15.76
CA LYS A 197 14.09 -2.67 16.79
C LYS A 197 12.95 -2.63 17.79
N SER A 198 13.27 -2.80 19.07
CA SER A 198 12.30 -2.59 20.15
C SER A 198 11.99 -1.11 20.27
N VAL A 199 10.71 -0.76 20.42
CA VAL A 199 10.26 0.63 20.49
C VAL A 199 9.64 0.93 21.86
N ALA A 200 10.18 1.95 22.53
CA ALA A 200 9.71 2.42 23.83
C ALA A 200 8.36 3.15 23.71
N ASN A 201 7.65 3.28 24.84
CA ASN A 201 6.33 3.93 24.95
C ASN A 201 5.21 3.31 24.10
N SER A 202 5.35 2.05 23.70
CA SER A 202 4.40 1.34 22.85
C SER A 202 3.08 0.96 23.53
N SER A 203 3.02 0.97 24.86
CA SER A 203 1.79 0.65 25.62
C SER A 203 0.63 1.59 25.35
N ASN A 204 0.92 2.81 24.86
CA ASN A 204 -0.07 3.86 24.60
C ASN A 204 -0.37 4.00 23.10
N VAL A 205 0.15 3.11 22.25
CA VAL A 205 0.00 3.19 20.80
C VAL A 205 -0.69 1.93 20.31
N ASP A 206 -1.90 2.09 19.79
CA ASP A 206 -2.64 0.97 19.19
C ASP A 206 -1.87 0.38 18.00
N ALA A 207 -1.82 -0.96 17.96
CA ALA A 207 -1.53 -1.74 16.76
C ALA A 207 -2.53 -1.39 15.66
N ARG A 208 -2.11 -1.28 14.40
CA ARG A 208 -2.96 -0.75 13.31
C ARG A 208 -2.60 -1.33 11.94
N ALA A 209 -3.60 -1.38 11.07
CA ALA A 209 -3.49 -1.77 9.67
C ALA A 209 -3.70 -0.56 8.77
N ASN A 210 -3.05 -0.56 7.62
CA ASN A 210 -2.98 0.53 6.66
C ASN A 210 -2.58 1.88 7.29
N PRO A 211 -1.59 1.94 8.22
CA PRO A 211 -1.11 3.24 8.66
C PRO A 211 -0.48 4.01 7.49
N ARG A 212 -0.45 5.34 7.55
CA ARG A 212 0.32 6.13 6.59
C ARG A 212 1.60 6.59 7.26
N LEU A 213 2.72 6.41 6.56
CA LEU A 213 4.05 6.73 7.05
C LEU A 213 4.58 7.93 6.27
N LEU A 214 5.05 8.95 6.97
CA LEU A 214 5.68 10.13 6.37
C LEU A 214 7.02 10.37 7.05
N HIS A 215 8.09 10.37 6.25
CA HIS A 215 9.40 10.78 6.72
C HIS A 215 9.35 12.26 7.11
N LEU A 216 9.83 12.56 8.32
CA LEU A 216 10.08 13.92 8.79
C LEU A 216 11.59 14.18 8.77
N SER A 217 11.99 15.44 8.94
CA SER A 217 13.38 15.78 9.22
C SER A 217 13.87 15.15 10.54
N ASP A 218 15.19 14.92 10.61
CA ASP A 218 15.93 14.53 11.83
C ASP A 218 15.62 13.11 12.36
N ASP A 219 15.57 12.11 11.48
CA ASP A 219 15.33 10.70 11.85
C ASP A 219 14.00 10.50 12.61
N ARG A 220 12.97 11.26 12.22
CA ARG A 220 11.63 11.14 12.75
C ARG A 220 10.70 10.61 11.67
N LEU A 221 9.72 9.81 12.09
CA LEU A 221 8.69 9.30 11.21
C LEU A 221 7.32 9.63 11.80
N LEU A 222 6.45 10.24 11.00
CA LEU A 222 5.06 10.45 11.37
C LEU A 222 4.21 9.27 10.90
N ILE A 223 3.43 8.70 11.81
CA ILE A 223 2.49 7.62 11.57
C ILE A 223 1.10 8.18 11.82
N PHE A 224 0.21 8.09 10.83
CA PHE A 224 -1.17 8.56 11.00
C PHE A 224 -2.21 7.64 10.37
N GLY A 225 -3.41 7.69 10.93
CA GLY A 225 -4.54 6.90 10.47
C GLY A 225 -4.30 5.40 10.57
N GLY A 226 -4.95 4.66 9.68
CA GLY A 226 -5.10 3.22 9.75
C GLY A 226 -6.40 2.83 10.47
N SER A 227 -6.58 1.53 10.69
CA SER A 227 -7.74 0.98 11.39
C SER A 227 -7.30 -0.11 12.37
N VAL A 228 -8.05 -0.23 13.46
CA VAL A 228 -7.84 -1.21 14.53
C VAL A 228 -9.21 -1.80 14.85
N ALA A 229 -9.47 -3.03 14.44
CA ALA A 229 -10.76 -3.68 14.66
C ALA A 229 -11.97 -2.81 14.22
N GLY A 230 -11.86 -2.12 13.07
CA GLY A 230 -12.95 -1.32 12.50
C GLY A 230 -13.10 0.09 13.08
N ARG A 231 -12.26 0.50 14.03
CA ARG A 231 -12.21 1.88 14.57
C ARG A 231 -10.88 2.56 14.23
N ASP A 232 -10.85 3.88 14.41
CA ASP A 232 -9.62 4.64 14.36
C ASP A 232 -8.65 4.25 15.50
N PRO A 233 -7.34 4.21 15.23
CA PRO A 233 -6.32 3.96 16.26
C PRO A 233 -6.19 5.12 17.23
N LYS A 234 -5.75 4.82 18.46
CA LYS A 234 -5.40 5.80 19.49
C LYS A 234 -3.91 5.70 19.86
N PRO A 235 -3.17 6.82 19.88
CA PRO A 235 -3.53 8.09 19.25
C PRO A 235 -3.62 7.94 17.72
N TYR A 236 -4.40 8.82 17.09
CA TYR A 236 -4.58 8.81 15.63
C TYR A 236 -3.28 9.17 14.90
N LEU A 237 -2.55 10.16 15.44
CA LEU A 237 -1.21 10.58 15.04
C LEU A 237 -0.18 10.16 16.09
N VAL A 238 0.93 9.58 15.66
CA VAL A 238 2.07 9.27 16.53
C VAL A 238 3.37 9.50 15.76
N GLU A 239 4.38 10.02 16.44
CA GLU A 239 5.74 10.16 15.90
C GLU A 239 6.62 9.02 16.43
N LEU A 240 7.41 8.41 15.56
CA LEU A 240 8.54 7.57 15.93
C LEU A 240 9.81 8.40 15.86
N ASP A 241 10.47 8.56 17.00
CA ASP A 241 11.84 9.06 17.07
C ASP A 241 12.79 7.87 16.87
N MET A 242 13.47 7.81 15.72
CA MET A 242 14.36 6.68 15.38
C MET A 242 15.74 6.81 16.04
N ALA A 243 16.11 7.99 16.57
CA ALA A 243 17.34 8.13 17.34
C ALA A 243 17.19 7.46 18.72
N SER A 244 16.03 7.60 19.35
CA SER A 244 15.72 6.96 20.63
C SER A 244 14.91 5.65 20.53
N TRP A 245 14.43 5.31 19.33
CA TRP A 245 13.44 4.25 19.09
C TRP A 245 12.27 4.33 20.08
N SER A 246 11.59 5.48 20.12
CA SER A 246 10.47 5.70 21.03
C SER A 246 9.29 6.37 20.33
N TRP A 247 8.07 5.96 20.73
CA TRP A 247 6.86 6.64 20.30
C TRP A 247 6.64 7.92 21.10
N LYS A 248 6.20 8.97 20.41
CA LYS A 248 5.78 10.24 20.97
C LYS A 248 4.40 10.61 20.44
N GLU A 249 3.53 11.03 21.33
CA GLU A 249 2.24 11.59 20.94
C GLU A 249 2.46 12.96 20.29
N VAL A 250 1.81 13.19 19.15
CA VAL A 250 1.87 14.47 18.46
C VAL A 250 0.76 15.35 19.02
N PRO A 251 1.06 16.55 19.55
CA PRO A 251 0.06 17.45 20.13
C PRO A 251 -0.76 18.19 19.06
N LEU A 252 -1.13 17.50 17.99
CA LEU A 252 -1.89 18.04 16.87
C LEU A 252 -3.32 17.47 16.89
N GLN A 253 -4.29 18.36 17.02
CA GLN A 253 -5.70 18.01 16.86
C GLN A 253 -6.14 18.36 15.44
N LEU A 254 -6.44 17.34 14.64
CA LEU A 254 -7.03 17.52 13.31
C LEU A 254 -8.54 17.75 13.48
N GLN A 255 -9.05 18.82 12.88
CA GLN A 255 -10.48 19.15 12.94
C GLN A 255 -11.31 18.19 12.07
N ASP A 256 -10.74 17.79 10.94
CA ASP A 256 -11.36 16.90 9.95
C ASP A 256 -10.58 15.59 9.83
N THR A 257 -11.25 14.54 9.35
CA THR A 257 -10.60 13.27 9.02
C THR A 257 -9.65 13.47 7.83
N PRO A 258 -8.34 13.27 8.01
CA PRO A 258 -7.40 13.47 6.92
C PRO A 258 -7.57 12.35 5.89
N LEU A 259 -7.70 12.75 4.63
CA LEU A 259 -7.69 11.84 3.49
C LEU A 259 -6.26 11.44 3.11
N GLY A 260 -5.32 12.36 3.27
CA GLY A 260 -3.90 12.13 3.01
C GLY A 260 -3.05 13.24 3.59
N ALA A 261 -1.73 13.05 3.57
CA ALA A 261 -0.80 14.10 3.97
C ALA A 261 0.55 13.89 3.29
N THR A 262 1.35 14.94 3.25
CA THR A 262 2.72 14.94 2.74
C THR A 262 3.57 15.94 3.51
N VAL A 263 4.89 15.82 3.41
CA VAL A 263 5.85 16.70 4.07
C VAL A 263 6.68 17.40 3.01
N ILE A 264 6.69 18.73 3.01
CA ILE A 264 7.52 19.57 2.13
C ILE A 264 8.41 20.43 3.03
N GLY A 265 9.71 20.10 3.07
CA GLY A 265 10.65 20.70 4.02
C GLY A 265 10.21 20.45 5.47
N ASP A 266 10.06 21.53 6.26
CA ASP A 266 9.59 21.45 7.65
C ASP A 266 8.06 21.61 7.78
N LYS A 267 7.30 21.50 6.68
CA LYS A 267 5.84 21.64 6.68
C LYS A 267 5.15 20.30 6.45
N LEU A 268 4.24 19.94 7.33
CA LEU A 268 3.23 18.91 7.08
C LEU A 268 2.07 19.58 6.35
N ILE A 269 1.66 19.05 5.20
CA ILE A 269 0.43 19.42 4.50
C ILE A 269 -0.55 18.27 4.64
N VAL A 270 -1.69 18.54 5.26
CA VAL A 270 -2.79 17.60 5.46
C VAL A 270 -3.92 17.94 4.50
N VAL A 271 -4.40 16.94 3.78
CA VAL A 271 -5.52 17.03 2.85
C VAL A 271 -6.72 16.36 3.49
N SER A 272 -7.82 17.09 3.65
CA SER A 272 -9.06 16.62 4.28
C SER A 272 -10.25 16.78 3.32
N ALA A 273 -11.34 16.05 3.61
CA ALA A 273 -12.61 16.32 2.98
C ALA A 273 -13.21 17.61 3.57
N ASP A 274 -13.74 18.50 2.73
CA ASP A 274 -14.42 19.71 3.20
C ASP A 274 -15.68 19.33 4.01
N SER A 275 -15.60 19.46 5.33
CA SER A 275 -16.67 19.07 6.26
C SER A 275 -17.81 20.08 6.34
N ASP A 276 -17.61 21.32 5.85
CA ASP A 276 -18.60 22.41 5.98
C ASP A 276 -19.87 22.18 5.15
N ARG A 277 -19.83 21.25 4.17
CA ARG A 277 -21.02 20.84 3.42
C ARG A 277 -22.08 20.13 4.27
N ASN A 278 -21.69 19.50 5.38
CA ASN A 278 -22.67 18.90 6.29
C ASN A 278 -23.33 19.94 7.21
N ARG A 279 -22.76 21.14 7.35
CA ARG A 279 -23.24 22.10 8.35
C ARG A 279 -24.45 22.91 7.93
N LYS A 280 -24.70 23.20 6.65
CA LYS A 280 -25.94 23.90 6.25
C LYS A 280 -26.43 23.47 4.87
N ARG A 281 -27.47 22.65 4.89
CA ARG A 281 -28.48 22.43 3.83
C ARG A 281 -29.16 23.75 3.40
N SER A 282 -28.39 24.68 2.85
CA SER A 282 -28.84 25.78 2.01
C SER A 282 -28.72 25.34 0.55
N TRP A 283 -29.46 24.29 0.21
CA TRP A 283 -29.44 23.62 -1.10
C TRP A 283 -30.08 24.43 -2.23
N PHE A 284 -30.64 25.61 -1.94
CA PHE A 284 -31.52 26.30 -2.87
C PHE A 284 -30.87 27.30 -3.84
N LEU A 285 -29.58 27.66 -3.71
CA LEU A 285 -29.01 28.73 -4.55
C LEU A 285 -27.69 28.42 -5.28
N ARG A 286 -27.27 27.15 -5.37
CA ARG A 286 -26.03 26.80 -6.09
C ARG A 286 -26.25 25.85 -7.26
N ARG A 287 -27.16 26.22 -8.17
CA ARG A 287 -27.20 25.63 -9.53
C ARG A 287 -26.27 26.42 -10.45
N ARG A 288 -25.37 25.71 -11.14
CA ARG A 288 -24.60 26.10 -12.35
C ARG A 288 -23.14 26.60 -12.27
N SER A 289 -22.42 26.46 -11.15
CA SER A 289 -20.95 26.36 -11.29
C SER A 289 -20.60 24.92 -11.64
N GLN A 290 -20.57 24.60 -12.93
CA GLN A 290 -20.27 23.27 -13.47
C GLN A 290 -18.77 22.90 -13.43
N GLY A 291 -17.93 23.72 -12.78
CA GLY A 291 -16.60 23.28 -12.40
C GLY A 291 -16.72 22.43 -11.14
N GLY A 292 -16.62 21.11 -11.28
CA GLY A 292 -16.53 20.15 -10.19
C GLY A 292 -15.25 20.32 -9.37
N GLY A 293 -15.07 21.51 -8.80
CA GLY A 293 -14.00 21.84 -7.87
C GLY A 293 -14.09 20.87 -6.70
N SER A 294 -13.06 20.05 -6.58
CA SER A 294 -12.98 19.01 -5.58
C SER A 294 -13.09 19.59 -4.17
N ASP A 295 -13.96 19.00 -3.36
CA ASP A 295 -14.20 19.31 -1.94
C ASP A 295 -13.02 18.91 -1.05
N LEU A 296 -11.87 19.53 -1.29
CA LEU A 296 -10.63 19.32 -0.55
C LEU A 296 -10.28 20.56 0.25
N SER A 297 -10.08 20.40 1.55
CA SER A 297 -9.43 21.38 2.40
C SER A 297 -7.96 21.02 2.60
N PHE A 298 -7.11 22.04 2.65
CA PHE A 298 -5.68 21.88 2.88
C PHE A 298 -5.31 22.62 4.17
N HIS A 299 -4.61 21.94 5.05
CA HIS A 299 -4.09 22.51 6.29
C HIS A 299 -2.59 22.28 6.34
N SER A 300 -1.82 23.29 6.77
CA SER A 300 -0.38 23.11 7.02
C SER A 300 -0.04 23.29 8.47
N PHE A 301 0.97 22.53 8.89
CA PHE A 301 1.53 22.55 10.22
C PHE A 301 3.06 22.54 10.11
N ASP A 302 3.71 23.28 10.99
CA ASP A 302 5.15 23.18 11.19
C ASP A 302 5.48 21.85 11.90
N THR A 303 6.38 21.02 11.37
CA THR A 303 6.66 19.65 11.89
C THR A 303 7.47 19.63 13.19
N LYS A 304 7.98 20.80 13.63
CA LYS A 304 8.77 20.94 14.85
C LYS A 304 7.91 21.42 16.02
N SER A 305 7.03 22.38 15.76
CA SER A 305 6.15 23.02 16.76
C SER A 305 4.70 22.53 16.71
N TRP A 306 4.30 21.84 15.64
CA TRP A 306 2.94 21.39 15.35
C TRP A 306 1.90 22.52 15.30
N LYS A 307 2.37 23.77 15.14
CA LYS A 307 1.49 24.94 14.98
C LYS A 307 0.96 25.01 13.57
N SER A 308 -0.30 25.39 13.44
CA SER A 308 -0.90 25.67 12.13
C SER A 308 -0.17 26.83 11.46
N LEU A 309 0.05 26.69 10.17
CA LEU A 309 0.60 27.71 9.28
C LEU A 309 -0.52 28.19 8.37
N ASP A 310 -0.63 29.51 8.20
CA ASP A 310 -1.50 30.09 7.19
C ASP A 310 -0.96 29.71 5.81
N LEU A 311 -1.75 28.96 5.05
CA LEU A 311 -1.44 28.58 3.68
C LEU A 311 -2.30 29.37 2.71
N ASP A 312 -1.65 30.10 1.81
CA ASP A 312 -2.25 30.55 0.56
C ASP A 312 -2.00 29.49 -0.54
N ILE A 313 -2.55 28.29 -0.36
CA ILE A 313 -2.53 27.27 -1.42
C ILE A 313 -3.67 27.57 -2.41
N SER A 314 -3.30 27.89 -3.65
CA SER A 314 -4.27 28.11 -4.73
C SER A 314 -4.36 26.89 -5.64
N GLN A 315 -5.57 26.57 -6.10
CA GLN A 315 -5.74 25.53 -7.11
C GLN A 315 -5.12 26.00 -8.42
N SER A 316 -4.13 25.27 -8.94
CA SER A 316 -3.57 25.57 -10.25
C SER A 316 -4.57 25.13 -11.32
N SER A 317 -5.24 26.09 -11.96
CA SER A 317 -6.11 25.82 -13.11
C SER A 317 -5.22 25.44 -14.30
N GLY A 318 -4.98 24.15 -14.47
CA GLY A 318 -4.18 23.59 -15.57
C GLY A 318 -4.79 23.76 -16.96
N ASP A 319 -5.94 24.44 -17.09
CA ASP A 319 -6.60 24.75 -18.35
C ASP A 319 -5.87 25.93 -19.03
N GLY A 320 -4.69 25.63 -19.56
CA GLY A 320 -3.90 26.50 -20.44
C GLY A 320 -4.54 26.69 -21.83
N ASP A 321 -5.87 26.78 -21.91
CA ASP A 321 -6.57 27.22 -23.10
C ASP A 321 -6.37 28.74 -23.22
N ASN A 322 -5.23 29.08 -23.81
CA ASN A 322 -4.79 30.43 -24.14
C ASN A 322 -5.67 30.99 -25.27
N ASN A 323 -6.94 31.24 -24.97
CA ASN A 323 -7.86 31.94 -25.86
C ASN A 323 -7.88 33.44 -25.50
N GLN A 324 -6.72 34.09 -25.65
CA GLN A 324 -6.66 35.54 -25.81
C GLN A 324 -7.19 35.89 -27.20
N ASN A 325 -8.49 35.72 -27.42
CA ASN A 325 -9.17 36.46 -28.47
C ASN A 325 -9.63 37.78 -27.85
N GLN A 326 -8.70 38.73 -27.76
CA GLN A 326 -9.02 40.13 -27.56
C GLN A 326 -9.81 40.62 -28.78
N ASN A 327 -11.12 40.38 -28.81
CA ASN A 327 -12.01 41.29 -29.51
C ASN A 327 -12.14 42.53 -28.64
N GLN A 328 -11.20 43.46 -28.86
CA GLN A 328 -11.48 44.87 -28.75
C GLN A 328 -12.54 45.21 -29.79
N ASP A 329 -13.81 45.14 -29.40
CA ASP A 329 -14.83 45.98 -30.01
C ASP A 329 -15.32 46.95 -28.94
N SER A 330 -14.87 48.17 -29.15
CA SER A 330 -15.24 49.40 -28.50
C SER A 330 -16.76 49.64 -28.57
N ASP A 331 -17.22 50.48 -27.65
CA ASP A 331 -18.42 51.29 -27.74
C ASP A 331 -19.78 50.57 -27.61
N ASN A 332 -20.38 50.60 -26.42
CA ASN A 332 -21.58 51.43 -26.26
C ASN A 332 -21.89 51.77 -24.81
N ASN A 333 -21.75 53.05 -24.52
CA ASN A 333 -22.25 53.75 -23.36
C ASN A 333 -23.77 53.92 -23.51
N ASN A 334 -24.58 53.31 -22.66
CA ASN A 334 -25.92 53.85 -22.42
C ASN A 334 -26.33 53.74 -20.95
N ASN A 335 -25.96 54.79 -20.25
CA ASN A 335 -26.66 55.36 -19.11
C ASN A 335 -28.18 55.38 -19.34
N ASN A 336 -28.96 54.59 -18.59
CA ASN A 336 -30.33 54.99 -18.30
C ASN A 336 -30.72 54.66 -16.86
N ASN A 337 -30.65 55.72 -16.07
CA ASN A 337 -31.27 55.87 -14.76
C ASN A 337 -32.79 55.83 -14.91
N GLY A 338 -33.46 54.91 -14.23
CA GLY A 338 -34.90 54.71 -14.36
C GLY A 338 -35.46 53.89 -13.20
N ASN A 339 -35.71 54.61 -12.10
CA ASN A 339 -36.66 54.27 -11.05
C ASN A 339 -37.91 53.57 -11.60
N ASP A 340 -38.36 52.47 -10.98
CA ASP A 340 -39.77 52.28 -10.58
C ASP A 340 -39.98 50.96 -9.80
N ASN A 341 -40.54 51.13 -8.60
CA ASN A 341 -41.41 50.18 -7.92
C ASN A 341 -42.45 49.61 -8.89
N ASN A 342 -42.67 48.29 -8.93
CA ASN A 342 -43.93 47.70 -8.46
C ASN A 342 -43.94 46.16 -8.49
N ASN A 343 -44.39 45.63 -7.36
CA ASN A 343 -45.20 44.44 -7.16
C ASN A 343 -45.87 43.84 -8.43
N ASN A 344 -45.65 42.55 -8.73
CA ASN A 344 -46.79 41.68 -9.02
C ASN A 344 -46.49 40.19 -8.76
N ASN A 345 -47.26 39.69 -7.80
CA ASN A 345 -47.73 38.32 -7.63
C ASN A 345 -48.05 37.64 -8.97
N ASN A 346 -47.51 36.46 -9.23
CA ASN A 346 -48.17 35.53 -10.14
C ASN A 346 -48.03 34.08 -9.64
N ASN A 347 -49.10 33.67 -8.98
CA ASN A 347 -49.50 32.31 -8.75
C ASN A 347 -49.64 31.60 -10.10
N ASN A 348 -48.91 30.50 -10.32
CA ASN A 348 -49.23 29.62 -11.44
C ASN A 348 -49.37 28.21 -10.89
N ASP A 349 -50.61 27.93 -10.48
CA ASP A 349 -51.18 26.60 -10.47
C ASP A 349 -50.94 25.98 -11.84
N ASN A 350 -50.27 24.84 -11.88
CA ASN A 350 -50.33 23.96 -13.04
C ASN A 350 -50.62 22.56 -12.54
N ASP A 351 -51.92 22.29 -12.42
CA ASP A 351 -52.49 20.97 -12.56
C ASP A 351 -51.87 20.30 -13.78
N ASN A 352 -51.28 19.11 -13.60
CA ASN A 352 -51.30 18.16 -14.69
C ASN A 352 -51.61 16.76 -14.17
N SER A 353 -52.77 16.34 -14.61
CA SER A 353 -53.45 15.07 -14.51
C SER A 353 -52.63 13.85 -14.89
N ASN A 354 -52.93 12.75 -14.19
CA ASN A 354 -53.07 11.38 -14.70
C ASN A 354 -52.55 11.09 -16.11
N ASN A 355 -51.63 10.12 -16.19
CA ASN A 355 -51.76 9.13 -17.24
C ASN A 355 -51.26 7.76 -16.73
N ASP A 356 -52.20 7.00 -16.18
CA ASP A 356 -52.13 5.55 -16.16
C ASP A 356 -52.17 5.04 -17.60
N ASN A 357 -51.15 4.31 -18.02
CA ASN A 357 -51.35 3.34 -19.10
C ASN A 357 -50.42 2.14 -18.94
N ASN A 358 -51.09 1.03 -18.65
CA ASN A 358 -50.77 -0.35 -18.93
C ASN A 358 -49.84 -0.56 -20.13
N ASP A 359 -48.88 -1.48 -19.99
CA ASP A 359 -48.75 -2.56 -20.96
C ASP A 359 -48.02 -3.76 -20.32
N ASP A 360 -48.84 -4.75 -19.95
CA ASP A 360 -48.47 -6.14 -19.76
C ASP A 360 -47.85 -6.69 -21.05
N ARG A 361 -46.59 -7.13 -21.01
CA ARG A 361 -46.08 -8.13 -21.96
C ARG A 361 -45.28 -9.21 -21.25
N ASN A 362 -46.04 -10.22 -20.83
CA ASN A 362 -45.60 -11.62 -20.86
C ASN A 362 -44.95 -11.92 -22.21
N ASN A 363 -43.73 -12.46 -22.19
CA ASN A 363 -43.25 -13.27 -23.30
C ASN A 363 -42.46 -14.45 -22.75
N ASP A 364 -43.21 -15.54 -22.56
CA ASP A 364 -42.70 -16.90 -22.44
C ASP A 364 -42.04 -17.35 -23.76
N SER A 365 -41.20 -18.39 -23.62
CA SER A 365 -40.69 -19.28 -24.68
C SER A 365 -39.38 -18.86 -25.36
N ASN A 366 -38.28 -19.53 -25.01
CA ASN A 366 -37.96 -20.79 -25.71
C ASN A 366 -36.76 -21.53 -25.13
N ASP A 367 -37.04 -22.77 -24.78
CA ASP A 367 -36.15 -23.91 -24.61
C ASP A 367 -35.31 -24.14 -25.88
N SER A 368 -34.00 -24.20 -25.74
CA SER A 368 -33.14 -24.89 -26.71
C SER A 368 -31.88 -25.43 -26.04
N LYS A 369 -31.99 -26.69 -25.60
CA LYS A 369 -30.89 -27.63 -25.38
C LYS A 369 -29.94 -27.63 -26.59
N SER A 370 -28.76 -27.04 -26.43
CA SER A 370 -27.61 -27.34 -27.29
C SER A 370 -26.61 -28.20 -26.52
N LYS A 371 -26.55 -29.46 -26.95
CA LYS A 371 -25.66 -30.52 -26.51
C LYS A 371 -24.33 -30.34 -27.23
N THR A 372 -23.32 -29.77 -26.58
CA THR A 372 -21.98 -29.65 -27.18
C THR A 372 -21.14 -30.86 -26.82
N VAL A 373 -20.58 -31.42 -27.88
CA VAL A 373 -19.80 -32.63 -28.00
C VAL A 373 -18.41 -32.45 -27.36
N THR A 374 -17.98 -33.51 -26.68
CA THR A 374 -16.62 -33.80 -26.22
C THR A 374 -15.67 -33.95 -27.39
N ASP A 375 -14.57 -33.19 -27.40
CA ASP A 375 -13.36 -33.53 -28.16
C ASP A 375 -12.13 -33.50 -27.25
N ASP A 376 -11.51 -34.68 -27.17
CA ASP A 376 -10.21 -34.99 -26.59
C ASP A 376 -9.09 -34.21 -27.30
N HIS A 377 -8.23 -33.54 -26.53
CA HIS A 377 -6.87 -33.28 -27.00
C HIS A 377 -5.81 -33.52 -25.92
N THR A 378 -5.35 -34.78 -25.94
CA THR A 378 -3.98 -35.27 -25.92
C THR A 378 -2.87 -34.35 -25.41
N SER A 379 -2.18 -34.89 -24.40
CA SER A 379 -0.92 -34.49 -23.78
C SER A 379 0.26 -34.32 -24.76
N ALA A 380 1.13 -33.34 -24.46
CA ALA A 380 2.57 -33.39 -24.80
C ALA A 380 3.35 -32.52 -23.78
N THR A 381 4.00 -33.12 -22.78
CA THR A 381 5.43 -33.49 -22.71
C THR A 381 6.38 -32.31 -22.42
N THR A 382 6.72 -32.22 -21.13
CA THR A 382 7.85 -31.50 -20.53
C THR A 382 9.20 -32.08 -21.00
N PRO A 383 10.22 -31.26 -21.32
CA PRO A 383 11.60 -31.73 -21.29
C PRO A 383 12.26 -31.35 -19.96
N HIS A 384 12.52 -32.36 -19.15
CA HIS A 384 13.52 -32.33 -18.09
C HIS A 384 14.92 -32.24 -18.71
N THR A 385 15.71 -31.24 -18.32
CA THR A 385 17.16 -31.23 -18.54
C THR A 385 17.84 -31.44 -17.19
N THR A 386 18.35 -32.65 -16.99
CA THR A 386 19.27 -33.03 -15.91
C THR A 386 20.61 -33.35 -16.56
N THR A 387 21.71 -33.23 -15.79
CA THR A 387 23.08 -33.75 -16.03
C THR A 387 24.06 -32.63 -16.41
N THR A 388 25.26 -32.42 -15.87
CA THR A 388 26.10 -32.88 -14.74
C THR A 388 27.41 -32.11 -14.94
N GLY A 389 28.16 -31.76 -13.88
CA GLY A 389 29.59 -31.52 -14.05
C GLY A 389 30.22 -30.52 -13.09
N SER A 390 30.45 -30.98 -11.86
CA SER A 390 31.43 -30.37 -10.95
C SER A 390 32.83 -30.53 -11.51
N THR A 391 33.60 -29.44 -11.55
CA THR A 391 35.07 -29.53 -11.57
C THR A 391 35.66 -28.55 -10.59
N THR A 392 36.04 -29.09 -9.44
CA THR A 392 36.99 -28.52 -8.49
C THR A 392 38.40 -28.51 -9.08
N THR A 393 39.05 -27.35 -9.11
CA THR A 393 40.52 -27.27 -9.13
C THR A 393 40.99 -26.17 -8.20
N SER A 394 41.60 -26.62 -7.11
CA SER A 394 42.29 -25.83 -6.10
C SER A 394 43.68 -25.43 -6.55
N SER A 395 44.20 -24.40 -5.88
CA SER A 395 45.62 -24.06 -5.65
C SER A 395 46.40 -23.31 -6.75
N ALA A 396 46.76 -22.05 -6.46
CA ALA A 396 48.12 -21.72 -6.06
C ALA A 396 48.22 -20.27 -5.55
N SER A 397 48.74 -20.15 -4.33
CA SER A 397 49.15 -18.93 -3.64
C SER A 397 50.32 -18.22 -4.33
N ARG A 398 50.24 -16.89 -4.50
CA ARG A 398 51.41 -16.02 -4.56
C ARG A 398 51.17 -14.69 -3.85
N THR A 399 51.83 -14.60 -2.71
CA THR A 399 52.21 -13.39 -1.97
C THR A 399 53.13 -12.52 -2.84
N ALA A 400 52.91 -11.20 -2.91
CA ALA A 400 53.96 -10.18 -2.91
C ALA A 400 53.40 -8.75 -3.05
N SER A 401 53.72 -7.95 -2.03
CA SER A 401 54.29 -6.60 -2.14
C SER A 401 53.39 -5.42 -2.44
N ALA A 402 53.21 -4.62 -1.38
CA ALA A 402 52.84 -3.22 -1.41
C ALA A 402 53.86 -2.37 -2.19
N SER A 403 53.37 -1.43 -3.00
CA SER A 403 54.10 -0.23 -3.38
C SER A 403 53.16 0.97 -3.47
N SER A 404 53.42 1.94 -2.61
CA SER A 404 52.90 3.30 -2.62
C SER A 404 53.29 4.02 -3.90
N SER A 405 52.32 4.61 -4.60
CA SER A 405 52.57 5.51 -5.73
C SER A 405 51.84 6.84 -5.51
N ALA A 406 52.64 7.89 -5.40
CA ALA A 406 52.24 9.26 -5.18
C ALA A 406 51.53 9.87 -6.41
N THR A 407 50.53 10.70 -6.14
CA THR A 407 49.77 11.48 -7.12
C THR A 407 50.60 12.67 -7.59
N SER A 408 51.07 12.65 -8.84
CA SER A 408 51.64 13.81 -9.52
C SER A 408 50.64 14.39 -10.53
N LEU A 409 50.30 15.67 -10.35
CA LEU A 409 49.57 16.48 -11.32
C LEU A 409 50.38 16.62 -12.60
N SER A 410 49.77 16.37 -13.76
CA SER A 410 50.33 16.69 -15.07
C SER A 410 49.33 17.45 -15.96
N SER A 411 49.67 18.71 -16.17
CA SER A 411 49.66 19.50 -17.42
C SER A 411 48.83 19.03 -18.63
N SER A 412 48.03 19.97 -19.12
CA SER A 412 47.32 20.04 -20.40
C SER A 412 48.09 19.48 -21.61
N SER A 413 47.55 18.44 -22.23
CA SER A 413 47.96 17.96 -23.55
C SER A 413 47.10 18.57 -24.66
N SER A 414 47.76 19.04 -25.71
CA SER A 414 47.13 19.52 -26.94
C SER A 414 46.45 18.36 -27.66
N MET A 415 45.16 18.49 -27.95
CA MET A 415 44.40 17.50 -28.71
C MET A 415 45.02 17.27 -30.09
N SER A 416 45.17 16.00 -30.45
CA SER A 416 45.66 15.54 -31.74
C SER A 416 44.69 15.97 -32.84
N THR A 417 45.24 16.45 -33.96
CA THR A 417 44.51 16.95 -35.14
C THR A 417 43.48 15.95 -35.70
N GLY A 418 43.60 14.66 -35.37
CA GLY A 418 42.63 13.62 -35.72
C GLY A 418 41.31 13.69 -34.94
N GLU A 419 41.30 14.12 -33.68
CA GLU A 419 40.06 14.28 -32.88
C GLU A 419 39.25 15.51 -33.32
N ILE A 420 39.94 16.56 -33.78
CA ILE A 420 39.28 17.79 -34.28
C ILE A 420 38.52 17.51 -35.59
N ALA A 421 39.04 16.62 -36.44
CA ALA A 421 38.36 16.23 -37.69
C ALA A 421 37.10 15.39 -37.44
N ALA A 422 37.08 14.55 -36.39
CA ALA A 422 35.92 13.73 -36.03
C ALA A 422 34.78 14.55 -35.43
N LEU A 423 35.08 15.57 -34.62
CA LEU A 423 34.05 16.45 -34.03
C LEU A 423 33.40 17.38 -35.07
N SER A 424 34.13 17.72 -36.14
CA SER A 424 33.66 18.58 -37.23
C SER A 424 32.51 17.97 -38.05
N THR A 425 32.48 16.64 -38.21
CA THR A 425 31.48 15.96 -39.05
C THR A 425 30.24 15.52 -38.27
N VAL A 426 30.36 15.31 -36.96
CA VAL A 426 29.24 14.84 -36.12
C VAL A 426 28.26 15.97 -35.79
N LEU A 427 28.75 17.20 -35.65
CA LEU A 427 27.91 18.37 -35.33
C LEU A 427 26.86 18.67 -36.41
N PRO A 428 27.19 18.76 -37.73
CA PRO A 428 26.20 19.01 -38.77
C PRO A 428 25.13 17.91 -38.87
N VAL A 429 25.52 16.65 -38.72
CA VAL A 429 24.59 15.51 -38.81
C VAL A 429 23.60 15.51 -37.67
N SER A 430 24.04 15.82 -36.44
CA SER A 430 23.17 15.92 -35.26
C SER A 430 22.11 17.03 -35.37
N VAL A 431 22.48 18.17 -35.99
CA VAL A 431 21.55 19.29 -36.19
C VAL A 431 20.50 18.94 -37.24
N ILE A 432 20.89 18.27 -38.33
CA ILE A 432 19.95 17.85 -39.38
C ILE A 432 18.94 16.84 -38.85
N SER A 433 19.36 15.87 -38.04
CA SER A 433 18.45 14.87 -37.44
C SER A 433 17.50 15.48 -36.40
N ALA A 434 17.96 16.44 -35.59
CA ALA A 434 17.10 17.18 -34.67
C ALA A 434 16.02 18.00 -35.40
N VAL A 435 16.38 18.68 -36.50
CA VAL A 435 15.41 19.43 -37.32
C VAL A 435 14.40 18.50 -37.98
N ALA A 436 14.83 17.36 -38.52
CA ALA A 436 13.94 16.38 -39.13
C ALA A 436 12.92 15.80 -38.12
N ALA A 437 13.36 15.50 -36.89
CA ALA A 437 12.49 15.04 -35.81
C ALA A 437 11.45 16.10 -35.40
N ALA A 438 11.87 17.37 -35.29
CA ALA A 438 10.96 18.47 -34.98
C ALA A 438 9.89 18.68 -36.06
N VAL A 439 10.27 18.62 -37.36
CA VAL A 439 9.32 18.73 -38.47
C VAL A 439 8.33 17.56 -38.48
N PHE A 440 8.79 16.33 -38.18
CA PHE A 440 7.93 15.15 -38.10
C PHE A 440 6.88 15.28 -36.99
N PHE A 441 7.27 15.73 -35.80
CA PHE A 441 6.35 15.91 -34.67
C PHE A 441 5.31 17.02 -34.93
N LEU A 442 5.74 18.14 -35.51
CA LEU A 442 4.83 19.24 -35.90
C LEU A 442 3.84 18.83 -36.99
N ARG A 443 4.21 17.89 -37.87
CA ARG A 443 3.31 17.39 -38.91
C ARG A 443 2.32 16.35 -38.38
N ARG A 444 2.70 15.58 -37.34
CA ARG A 444 1.83 14.60 -36.67
C ARG A 444 0.73 15.26 -35.85
N SER A 445 1.02 16.36 -35.15
CA SER A 445 0.03 17.05 -34.31
C SER A 445 -1.13 17.67 -35.12
N ARG A 446 -0.92 18.00 -36.40
CA ARG A 446 -1.96 18.58 -37.26
C ARG A 446 -3.02 17.58 -37.74
N LYS A 447 -2.75 16.26 -37.68
CA LYS A 447 -3.69 15.24 -38.17
C LYS A 447 -4.73 14.78 -37.13
N GLN A 448 -4.60 15.17 -35.86
CA GLN A 448 -5.52 14.73 -34.80
C GLN A 448 -6.67 15.70 -34.50
N LYS A 449 -6.74 16.86 -35.17
CA LYS A 449 -7.80 17.86 -34.94
C LYS A 449 -9.09 17.64 -35.77
N GLY A 450 -9.28 16.46 -36.35
CA GLY A 450 -10.39 16.19 -37.29
C GLY A 450 -11.39 15.09 -36.88
N ALA A 451 -11.27 14.49 -35.70
CA ALA A 451 -12.20 13.44 -35.26
C ALA A 451 -13.26 14.01 -34.29
N GLU A 452 -14.36 14.45 -34.88
CA GLU A 452 -15.60 14.85 -34.20
C GLU A 452 -16.14 13.67 -33.36
N LYS A 453 -16.09 13.80 -32.03
CA LYS A 453 -16.66 12.81 -31.11
C LYS A 453 -18.18 13.02 -31.03
N ARG A 454 -18.96 12.10 -31.61
CA ARG A 454 -20.39 11.96 -31.34
C ARG A 454 -20.59 11.49 -29.89
N THR A 455 -21.17 12.36 -29.07
CA THR A 455 -21.53 12.08 -27.68
C THR A 455 -22.87 11.35 -27.64
N LEU A 456 -22.88 10.08 -27.21
CA LEU A 456 -24.10 9.37 -26.84
C LEU A 456 -24.45 9.71 -25.39
N THR A 457 -25.60 10.36 -25.21
CA THR A 457 -26.20 10.71 -23.92
C THR A 457 -26.87 9.47 -23.31
N LEU A 458 -26.32 9.01 -22.17
CA LEU A 458 -26.96 8.02 -21.29
C LEU A 458 -27.52 8.74 -20.06
N SER A 459 -28.79 8.46 -19.76
CA SER A 459 -29.54 9.02 -18.62
C SER A 459 -29.10 8.39 -17.28
N PRO A 460 -29.11 9.15 -16.18
CA PRO A 460 -28.69 8.65 -14.87
C PRO A 460 -29.80 7.81 -14.21
N MET A 461 -29.47 6.58 -13.79
CA MET A 461 -30.29 5.79 -12.87
C MET A 461 -29.93 6.11 -11.42
N SER A 462 -30.96 6.30 -10.62
CA SER A 462 -30.93 6.49 -9.16
C SER A 462 -30.67 5.15 -8.47
N PHE A 463 -29.70 5.13 -7.54
CA PHE A 463 -29.50 4.03 -6.60
C PHE A 463 -29.85 4.54 -5.20
N ASP A 464 -30.88 3.94 -4.60
CA ASP A 464 -31.18 4.06 -3.17
C ASP A 464 -30.15 3.23 -2.38
N HIS A 465 -29.45 3.88 -1.44
CA HIS A 465 -28.60 3.21 -0.46
C HIS A 465 -29.43 2.76 0.74
N ALA A 466 -29.59 1.44 0.89
CA ALA A 466 -30.06 0.83 2.12
C ALA A 466 -28.93 0.84 3.17
N ASP A 467 -29.25 1.41 4.33
CA ASP A 467 -28.40 1.57 5.51
C ASP A 467 -28.04 0.21 6.12
N GLY A 468 -26.74 -0.14 6.10
CA GLY A 468 -26.20 -1.44 6.51
C GLY A 468 -25.82 -1.56 7.99
N THR A 469 -26.32 -0.69 8.86
CA THR A 469 -25.88 -0.60 10.28
C THR A 469 -26.56 -1.60 11.23
N ALA A 470 -27.62 -2.29 10.81
CA ALA A 470 -28.40 -3.18 11.69
C ALA A 470 -27.93 -4.65 11.71
N ALA A 471 -27.20 -5.12 10.71
CA ALA A 471 -26.80 -6.53 10.63
C ALA A 471 -25.56 -6.87 11.47
N GLU A 472 -24.67 -5.89 11.73
CA GLU A 472 -23.41 -6.13 12.44
C GLU A 472 -23.54 -6.02 13.97
N THR A 473 -24.48 -5.20 14.48
CA THR A 473 -24.77 -5.08 15.92
C THR A 473 -25.37 -6.38 16.49
N ALA A 474 -26.14 -7.13 15.69
CA ALA A 474 -26.68 -8.43 16.09
C ALA A 474 -25.60 -9.51 16.34
N SER A 475 -24.38 -9.35 15.81
CA SER A 475 -23.30 -10.33 15.98
C SER A 475 -22.51 -10.13 17.30
N ILE A 476 -22.44 -8.89 17.79
CA ILE A 476 -21.72 -8.53 19.03
C ILE A 476 -22.54 -8.92 20.26
N ASP A 477 -23.85 -8.69 20.24
CA ASP A 477 -24.74 -9.07 21.35
C ASP A 477 -24.82 -10.61 21.51
N SER A 478 -24.71 -11.35 20.40
CA SER A 478 -24.62 -12.82 20.40
C SER A 478 -23.36 -13.34 21.11
N TRP A 479 -22.22 -12.67 20.91
CA TRP A 479 -20.96 -13.05 21.56
C TRP A 479 -20.94 -12.72 23.06
N ASN A 480 -21.48 -11.56 23.43
CA ASN A 480 -21.58 -11.16 24.84
C ASN A 480 -22.54 -12.08 25.62
N ALA A 481 -23.69 -12.45 25.04
CA ALA A 481 -24.63 -13.41 25.63
C ALA A 481 -24.02 -14.81 25.80
N LYS A 482 -23.20 -15.26 24.83
CA LYS A 482 -22.52 -16.57 24.90
C LYS A 482 -21.43 -16.60 25.97
N ARG A 483 -20.74 -15.48 26.18
CA ARG A 483 -19.74 -15.31 27.25
C ARG A 483 -20.37 -15.34 28.64
N GLU A 484 -21.48 -14.64 28.82
CA GLU A 484 -22.21 -14.61 30.09
C GLU A 484 -22.76 -16.00 30.48
N LEU A 485 -23.23 -16.78 29.48
CA LEU A 485 -23.60 -18.18 29.66
C LEU A 485 -22.42 -19.06 30.13
N TYR A 486 -21.23 -18.82 29.58
CA TYR A 486 -20.03 -19.59 29.94
C TYR A 486 -19.57 -19.29 31.38
N GLU A 487 -19.61 -18.03 31.80
CA GLU A 487 -19.26 -17.60 33.16
C GLU A 487 -20.28 -18.11 34.20
N LYS A 488 -21.57 -18.17 33.82
CA LYS A 488 -22.63 -18.76 34.65
C LYS A 488 -22.47 -20.27 34.84
N HIS A 489 -21.94 -20.99 33.85
CA HIS A 489 -21.67 -22.44 33.97
C HIS A 489 -20.36 -22.76 34.71
N SER A 490 -19.36 -21.86 34.65
CA SER A 490 -18.06 -22.02 35.31
C SER A 490 -18.10 -21.87 36.83
N SER A 491 -19.11 -21.18 37.37
CA SER A 491 -19.19 -20.81 38.79
C SER A 491 -19.92 -21.81 39.69
N ASN A 492 -20.19 -23.04 39.25
CA ASN A 492 -20.87 -24.05 40.07
C ASN A 492 -19.85 -24.83 40.94
N PRO A 493 -19.80 -24.63 42.28
CA PRO A 493 -18.73 -25.16 43.14
C PRO A 493 -18.92 -26.63 43.55
N ASN A 494 -19.90 -27.35 43.00
CA ASN A 494 -20.25 -28.71 43.40
C ASN A 494 -19.74 -29.78 42.41
N ARG A 495 -18.42 -29.87 42.21
CA ARG A 495 -17.82 -31.08 41.61
C ARG A 495 -16.60 -31.59 42.40
N LEU A 496 -16.89 -32.62 43.20
CA LEU A 496 -16.06 -33.79 43.51
C LEU A 496 -14.63 -33.54 44.03
N SER A 497 -14.54 -33.48 45.36
CA SER A 497 -13.34 -33.76 46.14
C SER A 497 -12.83 -35.19 45.90
N PHE A 498 -11.63 -35.34 45.36
CA PHE A 498 -10.88 -36.61 45.40
C PHE A 498 -10.00 -36.67 46.65
N PRO A 499 -9.85 -37.87 47.26
CA PRO A 499 -9.24 -38.02 48.57
C PRO A 499 -7.71 -37.96 48.52
N ALA A 500 -7.14 -37.30 49.52
CA ALA A 500 -5.72 -37.37 49.82
C ALA A 500 -5.35 -38.72 50.45
N SER A 501 -4.18 -39.24 50.06
CA SER A 501 -3.29 -40.29 50.66
C SER A 501 -2.78 -41.15 49.50
N ILE A 502 -1.49 -41.41 49.29
CA ILE A 502 -0.58 -42.16 50.15
C ILE A 502 0.87 -41.79 49.79
N SER A 503 1.68 -41.60 50.84
CA SER A 503 3.14 -41.54 50.79
C SER A 503 3.73 -42.95 50.70
N SER A 504 4.68 -43.19 49.80
CA SER A 504 5.73 -44.20 50.03
C SER A 504 6.90 -44.04 49.07
N ALA A 505 8.10 -44.04 49.66
CA ALA A 505 9.40 -43.99 49.03
C ALA A 505 9.77 -45.30 48.32
N ALA A 506 10.58 -45.21 47.25
CA ALA A 506 11.54 -46.25 46.90
C ALA A 506 12.65 -45.71 45.98
N THR A 507 13.86 -46.02 46.42
CA THR A 507 15.19 -45.75 45.89
C THR A 507 15.57 -46.69 44.73
N VAL A 508 16.58 -46.29 43.92
CA VAL A 508 17.46 -47.10 43.02
C VAL A 508 16.74 -47.70 41.77
N THR A 509 17.25 -47.79 40.53
CA THR A 509 18.61 -47.99 40.01
C THR A 509 18.72 -47.65 38.52
N ARG A 510 19.89 -47.11 38.17
CA ARG A 510 20.50 -46.96 36.85
C ARG A 510 20.60 -48.29 36.08
N ARG A 511 20.15 -48.35 34.81
CA ARG A 511 20.66 -49.33 33.81
C ARG A 511 20.62 -48.76 32.38
N LYS A 512 21.79 -48.80 31.74
CA LYS A 512 22.02 -48.73 30.27
C LYS A 512 21.70 -50.09 29.66
N VAL A 513 21.13 -50.13 28.45
CA VAL A 513 21.33 -51.07 27.29
C VAL A 513 20.45 -50.49 26.14
N SER A 514 20.99 -49.96 25.03
CA SER A 514 21.49 -50.57 23.77
C SER A 514 20.41 -51.07 22.78
N GLN A 515 20.33 -50.36 21.64
CA GLN A 515 20.29 -50.80 20.23
C GLN A 515 19.18 -51.71 19.63
N GLN A 516 18.85 -51.34 18.36
CA GLN A 516 18.26 -52.11 17.23
C GLN A 516 16.74 -52.40 17.31
N GLN A 517 15.91 -52.33 16.24
CA GLN A 517 16.05 -52.18 14.78
C GLN A 517 14.65 -51.81 14.19
N PRO A 518 14.51 -51.53 12.88
CA PRO A 518 13.32 -50.94 12.26
C PRO A 518 12.27 -51.99 11.85
N LEU A 519 11.01 -51.57 11.81
CA LEU A 519 9.94 -52.32 11.14
C LEU A 519 9.42 -51.47 9.97
N ASP A 520 9.72 -51.96 8.77
CA ASP A 520 8.97 -51.71 7.55
C ASP A 520 7.62 -52.44 7.67
N ASP A 521 6.52 -51.80 7.28
CA ASP A 521 5.31 -52.50 6.82
C ASP A 521 4.44 -51.55 5.97
N ASP A 522 4.70 -51.62 4.67
CA ASP A 522 3.74 -51.85 3.58
C ASP A 522 2.25 -51.60 3.89
N CYS A 523 1.71 -50.44 3.47
CA CYS A 523 0.26 -50.22 3.39
C CYS A 523 -0.17 -50.02 1.93
N LYS A 524 -0.68 -51.10 1.37
CA LYS A 524 -1.33 -51.18 0.06
C LYS A 524 -2.64 -50.40 0.01
N THR A 525 -2.80 -49.76 -1.14
CA THR A 525 -4.00 -49.21 -1.75
C THR A 525 -5.17 -50.21 -1.84
N ILE A 526 -6.36 -49.78 -1.43
CA ILE A 526 -7.65 -50.31 -1.93
C ILE A 526 -8.54 -49.12 -2.29
N TYR A 527 -8.77 -48.97 -3.61
CA TYR A 527 -9.94 -48.32 -4.17
C TYR A 527 -11.15 -49.22 -3.91
N ASN A 528 -12.23 -48.69 -3.34
CA ASN A 528 -13.59 -49.10 -3.64
C ASN A 528 -14.50 -47.89 -3.40
N ASN A 529 -15.01 -47.38 -4.51
CA ASN A 529 -15.95 -46.28 -4.56
C ASN A 529 -17.34 -46.91 -4.76
N ASP A 530 -17.97 -47.30 -3.65
CA ASP A 530 -19.37 -47.70 -3.67
C ASP A 530 -20.23 -46.57 -3.11
N ASN A 531 -21.10 -46.16 -4.02
CA ASN A 531 -22.15 -45.18 -3.94
C ASN A 531 -23.30 -45.78 -3.11
N ASP A 532 -23.55 -45.27 -1.90
CA ASP A 532 -24.82 -45.52 -1.23
C ASP A 532 -25.31 -44.35 -0.36
N ASN A 533 -26.59 -44.07 -0.58
CA ASN A 533 -27.43 -43.04 0.00
C ASN A 533 -27.73 -43.28 1.49
N ASN A 534 -28.01 -42.17 2.17
CA ASN A 534 -28.90 -42.03 3.33
C ASN A 534 -28.76 -43.05 4.48
N ASN A 535 -28.24 -42.59 5.62
CA ASN A 535 -29.10 -42.29 6.77
C ASN A 535 -28.29 -41.57 7.86
N ASN A 536 -28.98 -40.66 8.54
CA ASN A 536 -28.60 -40.16 9.86
C ASN A 536 -28.37 -41.36 10.77
N ASP A 537 -27.23 -41.42 11.45
CA ASP A 537 -27.09 -41.93 12.82
C ASP A 537 -25.65 -41.65 13.31
N ASP A 538 -25.61 -40.95 14.44
CA ASP A 538 -24.69 -41.13 15.56
C ASP A 538 -23.25 -40.58 15.56
N ASP A 539 -23.18 -39.47 16.28
CA ASP A 539 -22.12 -38.99 17.16
C ASP A 539 -21.45 -40.10 18.00
N ASP A 540 -20.35 -40.69 17.52
CA ASP A 540 -19.49 -41.55 18.37
C ASP A 540 -17.99 -41.47 18.02
N LEU A 541 -17.55 -40.34 17.45
CA LEU A 541 -16.15 -40.17 16.99
C LEU A 541 -15.14 -39.83 18.10
N PHE A 542 -15.59 -39.60 19.35
CA PHE A 542 -14.72 -39.09 20.44
C PHE A 542 -14.63 -39.99 21.69
N THR A 543 -15.35 -41.10 21.74
CA THR A 543 -15.48 -41.91 22.97
C THR A 543 -14.27 -42.77 23.33
N ASN A 544 -13.23 -42.86 22.47
CA ASN A 544 -12.05 -43.72 22.69
C ASN A 544 -10.68 -43.08 22.35
N ARG A 545 -10.53 -41.76 22.39
CA ARG A 545 -9.21 -41.11 22.25
C ARG A 545 -8.72 -40.56 23.59
N ASP A 546 -7.72 -41.22 24.15
CA ASP A 546 -6.91 -40.67 25.23
C ASP A 546 -6.13 -39.45 24.71
N VAL A 547 -6.61 -38.26 25.03
CA VAL A 547 -5.90 -37.01 24.74
C VAL A 547 -4.92 -36.75 25.89
N GLN A 548 -3.64 -37.01 25.66
CA GLN A 548 -2.57 -36.60 26.58
C GLN A 548 -2.37 -35.08 26.49
N VAL A 549 -2.87 -34.35 27.49
CA VAL A 549 -2.60 -32.92 27.63
C VAL A 549 -1.25 -32.74 28.33
N LEU A 550 -0.23 -32.34 27.57
CA LEU A 550 1.05 -31.86 28.11
C LEU A 550 0.85 -30.48 28.73
N VAL A 551 0.56 -30.43 30.02
CA VAL A 551 0.54 -29.18 30.79
C VAL A 551 1.99 -28.84 31.18
N SER A 552 2.62 -27.92 30.44
CA SER A 552 3.88 -27.30 30.84
C SER A 552 3.66 -26.43 32.08
N SER A 553 3.87 -27.00 33.27
CA SER A 553 3.88 -26.25 34.53
C SER A 553 5.30 -25.75 34.84
N VAL A 554 5.89 -24.93 33.98
CA VAL A 554 7.13 -24.23 34.33
C VAL A 554 6.76 -22.93 35.02
N ARG A 555 6.70 -23.01 36.36
CA ARG A 555 6.57 -21.85 37.24
C ARG A 555 7.79 -20.95 37.07
N ARG A 556 7.51 -19.67 36.85
CA ARG A 556 8.44 -18.54 36.81
C ARG A 556 9.41 -18.60 38.01
N SER A 557 10.69 -18.88 37.75
CA SER A 557 11.77 -18.50 38.66
C SER A 557 12.23 -17.09 38.31
N LYS A 558 12.01 -16.16 39.24
CA LYS A 558 12.52 -14.79 39.24
C LYS A 558 14.03 -14.81 38.99
N LEU A 559 14.46 -14.30 37.83
CA LEU A 559 15.87 -14.14 37.50
C LEU A 559 16.38 -12.91 38.26
N VAL A 560 17.12 -13.15 39.35
CA VAL A 560 17.83 -12.10 40.10
C VAL A 560 19.23 -12.02 39.52
N VAL A 561 19.52 -10.95 38.79
CA VAL A 561 20.87 -10.62 38.35
C VAL A 561 21.58 -9.95 39.53
N THR A 562 22.44 -10.69 40.22
CA THR A 562 23.43 -10.13 41.16
C THR A 562 24.73 -9.89 40.42
N ASN A 563 25.18 -8.63 40.41
CA ASN A 563 26.50 -8.24 39.94
C ASN A 563 27.55 -8.76 40.95
N PRO A 564 28.56 -9.53 40.55
CA PRO A 564 29.63 -9.90 41.47
C PRO A 564 30.53 -8.68 41.69
N ASP A 565 30.52 -8.16 42.92
CA ASP A 565 31.44 -7.12 43.37
C ASP A 565 32.88 -7.58 43.16
N THR A 566 33.68 -6.72 42.52
CA THR A 566 35.13 -6.88 42.44
C THR A 566 35.74 -6.59 43.81
N ASN A 567 36.33 -7.62 44.41
CA ASN A 567 37.15 -7.54 45.60
C ASN A 567 38.17 -6.39 45.50
N THR A 568 38.05 -5.48 46.46
CA THR A 568 39.10 -4.59 46.91
C THR A 568 40.23 -5.42 47.52
N ASN A 569 41.33 -5.59 46.79
CA ASN A 569 42.62 -5.84 47.42
C ASN A 569 43.25 -4.47 47.69
N SER A 570 43.13 -4.06 48.95
CA SER A 570 44.01 -3.09 49.59
C SER A 570 45.36 -3.76 49.85
N ASP A 571 46.38 -3.35 49.10
CA ASP A 571 47.76 -3.45 49.57
C ASP A 571 48.29 -2.02 49.67
N ASP A 572 48.38 -1.58 50.92
CA ASP A 572 49.29 -0.54 51.38
C ASP A 572 50.72 -0.92 50.98
N GLU A 573 51.50 0.03 50.45
CA GLU A 573 52.86 0.31 50.96
C GLU A 573 53.52 1.51 50.26
N ASN A 574 53.75 2.53 51.09
CA ASN A 574 55.00 3.24 51.31
C ASN A 574 55.67 4.16 50.26
N ASP A 575 55.96 5.34 50.81
CA ASP A 575 57.25 6.04 50.84
C ASP A 575 57.58 7.12 49.79
N SER A 576 57.51 8.37 50.28
CA SER A 576 58.69 9.23 50.48
C SER A 576 59.59 9.51 49.27
N ASN A 577 59.33 10.62 48.55
CA ASN A 577 60.26 11.75 48.35
C ASN A 577 59.63 12.91 47.58
#